data_AF-A0A954K5R7-F1
#
_entry.id   AF-A0A954K5R7-F1
#
_cell.length_a   1.000
_cell.length_b   1.000
_cell.length_c   1.000
_cell.angle_alpha   90.00
_cell.angle_beta   90.00
_cell.angle_gamma   90.00
#
_symmetry.space_group_name_H-M   'P 1'
#
loop_
_entity.id
_entity.type
_entity.pdbx_description
1 polymer ?
#
loop_
_entity_poly.entity_id
_entity_poly.type
_entity_poly.pdbx_seq_one_letter_code
_entity_poly.pdbx_strand_id
1 'polypeptide(L)'
;MSVSFVRPGLCSLLLLSLWVSTEQGSAAELTPVAAKQAMKKATHFFTSDVSTDGGYLWRYSEDLSLREGEEKATDSMVWVQPPGTPTVGEAFLNA
;
A
#
# COMPACT_ATOMS: atom_id res chain seq x y z
N MET A 1 -26.70 18.99 -61.06
CA MET A 1 -25.52 19.06 -60.16
C MET A 1 -26.03 18.92 -58.74
N SER A 2 -25.82 17.77 -58.08
CA SER A 2 -24.67 17.51 -57.19
C SER A 2 -24.65 18.49 -56.02
N VAL A 3 -24.70 18.12 -54.73
CA VAL A 3 -24.44 16.83 -54.06
C VAL A 3 -25.19 16.83 -52.71
N SER A 4 -25.67 15.66 -52.30
CA SER A 4 -26.20 15.33 -50.97
C SER A 4 -25.14 15.44 -49.86
N PHE A 5 -25.53 15.88 -48.66
CA PHE A 5 -24.75 15.61 -47.45
C PHE A 5 -25.62 14.85 -46.44
N VAL A 6 -25.41 13.54 -46.41
CA VAL A 6 -25.90 12.63 -45.37
C VAL A 6 -25.22 13.04 -44.06
N ARG A 7 -25.96 13.20 -42.97
CA ARG A 7 -25.41 13.26 -41.61
C ARG A 7 -25.59 11.89 -40.94
N PRO A 8 -24.57 11.00 -40.90
CA PRO A 8 -24.56 9.87 -40.01
C PRO A 8 -23.84 10.30 -38.73
N GLY A 9 -24.60 10.63 -37.70
CA GLY A 9 -24.03 11.28 -36.51
C GLY A 9 -24.61 10.82 -35.19
N LEU A 10 -25.08 9.58 -35.09
CA LEU A 10 -25.64 9.04 -33.85
C LEU A 10 -25.42 7.52 -33.75
N CYS A 11 -24.19 7.05 -33.94
CA CYS A 11 -23.85 5.64 -33.68
C CYS A 11 -22.42 5.38 -33.16
N SER A 12 -21.60 6.39 -32.87
CA SER A 12 -20.18 6.18 -32.54
C SER A 12 -19.82 6.26 -31.06
N LEU A 13 -20.79 6.28 -30.14
CA LEU A 13 -20.53 6.29 -28.69
C LEU A 13 -20.71 4.92 -28.01
N LEU A 14 -21.03 3.86 -28.75
CA LEU A 14 -21.34 2.54 -28.18
C LEU A 14 -20.22 1.49 -28.30
N LEU A 15 -19.06 1.83 -28.86
CA LEU A 15 -17.97 0.86 -29.13
C LEU A 15 -16.65 1.13 -28.39
N LEU A 16 -16.63 2.05 -27.42
CA LEU A 16 -15.45 2.32 -26.57
C LEU A 16 -15.68 1.88 -25.11
N SER A 17 -16.51 0.86 -24.88
CA SER A 17 -16.84 0.33 -23.55
C SER A 17 -16.28 -1.06 -23.25
N LEU A 18 -15.61 -1.70 -24.20
CA LEU A 18 -14.96 -2.98 -23.98
C LEU A 18 -13.46 -2.81 -24.15
N TRP A 19 -12.76 -2.67 -23.04
CA TRP A 19 -11.39 -3.13 -22.71
C TRP A 19 -11.00 -2.46 -21.38
N VAL A 20 -11.95 -2.33 -20.45
CA VAL A 20 -11.58 -2.32 -19.03
C VAL A 20 -11.31 -3.80 -18.74
N SER A 21 -10.05 -4.19 -18.80
CA SER A 21 -9.63 -5.41 -18.12
C SER A 21 -9.86 -5.15 -16.65
N THR A 22 -11.00 -5.61 -16.14
CA THR A 22 -11.12 -5.88 -14.72
C THR A 22 -10.03 -6.90 -14.43
N GLU A 23 -8.90 -6.45 -13.89
CA GLU A 23 -8.10 -7.32 -13.06
C GLU A 23 -8.98 -7.67 -11.87
N GLN A 24 -9.79 -8.70 -12.06
CA GLN A 24 -10.47 -9.39 -11.00
C GLN A 24 -9.34 -10.05 -10.22
N GLY A 25 -8.73 -9.32 -9.29
CA GLY A 25 -7.78 -9.86 -8.36
C GLY A 25 -8.45 -11.07 -7.73
N SER A 26 -8.01 -12.26 -8.13
CA SER A 26 -8.50 -13.49 -7.52
C SER A 26 -8.17 -13.34 -6.05
N ALA A 27 -9.19 -13.22 -5.20
CA ALA A 27 -9.02 -13.27 -3.77
C ALA A 27 -8.51 -14.68 -3.49
N ALA A 28 -7.19 -14.85 -3.50
CA ALA A 28 -6.55 -16.11 -3.18
C ALA A 28 -7.13 -16.55 -1.84
N GLU A 29 -7.62 -17.79 -1.80
CA GLU A 29 -8.15 -18.35 -0.56
C GLU A 29 -7.10 -18.19 0.54
N LEU A 30 -7.46 -17.51 1.63
CA LEU A 30 -6.57 -17.23 2.75
C LEU A 30 -6.31 -18.53 3.51
N THR A 31 -5.34 -19.31 3.03
CA THR A 31 -4.90 -20.52 3.73
C THR A 31 -4.07 -20.15 4.97
N PRO A 32 -4.08 -20.98 6.02
CA PRO A 32 -3.23 -20.75 7.20
C PRO A 32 -1.74 -20.65 6.87
N VAL A 33 -1.28 -21.38 5.85
CA VAL A 33 0.11 -21.34 5.39
C VAL A 33 0.42 -20.00 4.73
N ALA A 34 -0.42 -19.54 3.80
CA ALA A 34 -0.24 -18.24 3.14
C ALA A 34 -0.27 -17.08 4.15
N ALA A 35 -1.21 -17.11 5.09
CA ALA A 35 -1.29 -16.13 6.16
C ALA A 35 -0.01 -16.12 7.02
N LYS A 36 0.51 -17.28 7.42
CA LYS A 36 1.76 -17.39 8.18
C LYS A 36 2.96 -16.84 7.42
N GLN A 37 3.05 -17.08 6.12
CA GLN A 37 4.14 -16.54 5.30
C GLN A 37 4.04 -15.02 5.14
N ALA A 38 2.83 -14.50 4.93
CA ALA A 38 2.58 -13.05 4.85
C ALA A 38 2.96 -12.36 6.18
N MET A 39 2.55 -12.92 7.32
CA MET A 39 2.92 -12.41 8.65
C MET A 39 4.44 -12.39 8.83
N LYS A 40 5.14 -13.49 8.51
CA LYS A 40 6.61 -13.53 8.58
C LYS A 40 7.28 -12.48 7.71
N LYS A 41 6.79 -12.29 6.48
CA LYS A 41 7.31 -11.28 5.56
C LYS A 41 7.12 -9.88 6.14
N ALA A 42 5.92 -9.58 6.65
CA ALA A 42 5.63 -8.29 7.27
C ALA A 42 6.52 -8.04 8.49
N THR A 43 6.60 -9.00 9.43
CA THR A 43 7.45 -8.88 10.62
C THR A 43 8.91 -8.67 10.24
N HIS A 44 9.42 -9.41 9.26
CA HIS A 44 10.80 -9.24 8.79
C HIS A 44 11.04 -7.82 8.26
N PHE A 45 10.16 -7.31 7.41
CA PHE A 45 10.27 -5.96 6.86
C PHE A 45 10.25 -4.88 7.96
N PHE A 46 9.30 -4.96 8.89
CA PHE A 46 9.21 -3.98 9.97
C PHE A 46 10.39 -4.05 10.95
N THR A 47 10.98 -5.23 11.18
CA THR A 47 12.10 -5.39 12.12
C THR A 47 13.47 -5.13 11.49
N SER A 48 13.61 -5.33 10.18
CA SER A 48 14.91 -5.25 9.48
C SER A 48 15.07 -3.97 8.68
N ASP A 49 14.00 -3.45 8.09
CA ASP A 49 14.07 -2.33 7.15
C ASP A 49 13.50 -1.04 7.75
N VAL A 50 12.36 -1.11 8.46
CA VAL A 50 11.68 0.08 9.00
C VAL A 50 12.28 0.53 10.34
N SER A 51 12.73 -0.41 11.17
CA SER A 51 13.23 -0.12 12.51
C SER A 51 14.55 0.66 12.48
N THR A 52 14.73 1.52 13.47
CA THR A 52 16.02 2.17 13.77
C THR A 52 16.38 1.84 15.22
N ASP A 53 17.38 0.99 15.43
CA ASP A 53 17.79 0.50 16.76
C ASP A 53 16.63 -0.05 17.63
N GLY A 54 15.62 -0.67 16.99
CA GLY A 54 14.42 -1.18 17.66
C GLY A 54 13.29 -0.16 17.83
N GLY A 55 13.49 1.09 17.43
CA GLY A 55 12.48 2.15 17.46
C GLY A 55 11.75 2.38 16.14
N TYR A 56 10.62 3.08 16.24
CA TYR A 56 9.67 3.33 15.16
C TYR A 56 9.13 4.77 15.18
N LEU A 57 8.65 5.22 14.03
CA LEU A 57 7.92 6.48 13.79
C LEU A 57 6.52 6.18 13.22
N TRP A 58 5.71 7.23 12.96
CA TRP A 58 4.32 7.07 12.54
C TRP A 58 4.16 6.78 11.06
N ARG A 59 4.98 7.41 10.22
CA ARG A 59 4.86 7.31 8.78
C ARG A 59 6.22 7.32 8.09
N TYR A 60 6.28 6.52 7.05
CA TYR A 60 7.44 6.35 6.18
C TYR A 60 6.98 6.44 4.74
N SER A 61 7.80 7.00 3.84
CA SER A 61 7.62 6.80 2.41
C SER A 61 7.90 5.34 2.04
N GLU A 62 7.39 4.88 0.89
CA GLU A 62 7.59 3.50 0.42
C GLU A 62 9.07 3.12 0.28
N ASP A 63 9.91 4.07 -0.07
CA ASP A 63 11.37 3.92 -0.18
C ASP A 63 12.13 4.25 1.12
N LEU A 64 11.42 4.53 2.21
CA LEU A 64 11.95 4.89 3.54
C LEU A 64 12.84 6.15 3.59
N SER A 65 12.90 6.93 2.51
CA SER A 65 13.68 8.17 2.41
C SER A 65 13.09 9.32 3.23
N LEU A 66 11.77 9.30 3.46
CA LEU A 66 11.05 10.26 4.29
C LEU A 66 10.43 9.55 5.49
N ARG A 67 10.56 10.19 6.66
CA ARG A 67 10.08 9.68 7.94
C ARG A 67 9.55 10.83 8.78
N GLU A 68 8.48 10.57 9.53
CA GLU A 68 7.92 11.58 10.43
C GLU A 68 7.18 10.96 11.63
N GLY A 69 7.31 11.65 12.75
CA GLY A 69 6.41 11.56 13.90
C GLY A 69 5.58 12.86 13.95
N GLU A 70 5.63 13.56 15.08
CA GLU A 70 5.07 14.91 15.25
C GLU A 70 5.66 15.90 14.25
N GLU A 71 6.93 15.71 13.91
CA GLU A 71 7.67 16.49 12.93
C GLU A 71 8.46 15.56 11.99
N LYS A 72 9.08 16.15 10.96
CA LYS A 72 10.02 15.44 10.09
C LYS A 72 11.17 14.89 10.93
N ALA A 73 11.49 13.62 10.70
CA ALA A 73 12.52 12.91 11.43
C ALA A 73 13.70 12.56 10.52
N THR A 74 14.90 12.49 11.11
CA THR A 74 16.06 11.90 10.45
C THR A 74 15.99 10.38 10.49
N ASP A 75 16.87 9.71 9.75
CA ASP A 75 16.97 8.24 9.74
C ASP A 75 17.39 7.63 11.08
N SER A 76 18.00 8.43 11.97
CA SER A 76 18.45 8.04 13.30
C SER A 76 17.45 8.37 14.43
N MET A 77 16.28 8.93 14.12
CA MET A 77 15.30 9.38 15.11
C MET A 77 14.17 8.36 15.30
N VAL A 78 13.70 8.21 16.55
CA VAL A 78 12.62 7.29 16.93
C VAL A 78 11.73 7.90 18.00
N TRP A 79 10.44 7.54 18.01
CA TRP A 79 9.45 8.12 18.92
C TRP A 79 8.96 7.13 19.96
N VAL A 80 8.91 7.60 21.21
CA VAL A 80 8.56 6.77 22.39
C VAL A 80 7.20 7.11 22.99
N GLN A 81 6.53 8.18 22.50
CA GLN A 81 5.21 8.56 22.99
C GLN A 81 4.17 7.48 22.63
N PRO A 82 3.26 7.11 23.54
CA PRO A 82 2.16 6.20 23.22
C PRO A 82 1.10 6.88 22.32
N PRO A 83 0.50 6.15 21.35
CA PRO A 83 0.96 4.87 20.82
C PRO A 83 2.25 5.05 19.98
N GLY A 84 3.23 4.16 20.18
CA GLY A 84 4.53 4.29 19.52
C GLY A 84 5.43 3.08 19.78
N THR A 85 6.75 3.29 19.78
CA THR A 85 7.74 2.23 19.99
C THR A 85 7.44 1.31 21.18
N PRO A 86 7.03 1.80 22.37
CA PRO A 86 6.69 0.92 23.49
C PRO A 86 5.54 -0.05 23.19
N THR A 87 4.51 0.40 22.47
CA THR A 87 3.36 -0.44 22.09
C THR A 87 3.77 -1.55 21.12
N VAL A 88 4.73 -1.30 20.23
CA VAL A 88 5.31 -2.35 19.37
C VAL A 88 6.09 -3.38 20.21
N GLY A 89 6.87 -2.91 21.19
CA GLY A 89 7.59 -3.77 22.13
C GLY A 89 6.65 -4.67 22.94
N GLU A 90 5.54 -4.13 23.45
CA GLU A 90 4.50 -4.90 24.14
C GLU A 90 3.90 -5.97 23.23
N ALA A 91 3.65 -5.65 21.95
CA ALA A 91 3.17 -6.63 20.98
C ALA A 91 4.16 -7.79 20.77
N PHE A 92 5.47 -7.52 20.76
CA PHE A 92 6.49 -8.57 20.65
C PHE A 92 6.60 -9.43 21.90
N LEU A 93 6.40 -8.87 23.10
CA LEU A 93 6.41 -9.62 24.35
C LEU A 93 5.18 -10.54 24.53
N ASN A 94 4.06 -10.19 23.89
CA ASN A 94 2.83 -10.99 23.91
C ASN A 94 2.80 -12.15 22.89
N ALA A 95 3.76 -12.21 21.97
CA ALA A 95 3.76 -13.12 20.82
C ALA A 95 4.14 -14.57 21.12
#